data_AF-A0A954RX85-F1
#
_entry.id   AF-A0A954RX85-F1
#
_cell.length_a   1.000
_cell.length_b   1.000
_cell.length_c   1.000
_cell.angle_alpha   90.00
_cell.angle_beta   90.00
_cell.angle_gamma   90.00
#
_symmetry.space_group_name_H-M   'P 1'
#
loop_
_entity.id
_entity.type
_entity.pdbx_description
1 polymer ?
#
loop_
_entity_poly.entity_id
_entity_poly.type
_entity_poly.pdbx_seq_one_letter_code
_entity_poly.pdbx_strand_id
1 'polypeptide(L)'
;MLKCVPKSVLPIDQRVIDFLLQSIGFSLSFDPDYLAALPDIHGGTPENAYFTTPSGVVRRIGWMVSFFDHESELPVPFESAFYDFENDCRVDDRSIPALLNDEVTPYLDGQRIFPFAALYTNGEEPLSLRLYSLDSYPADSLCFDQSTTPHSVVICNGERGTYEAIRWDEDLDLETPNYENYTESIAGSFREFVTMLRAKP
;
A
#
# COMPACT_ATOMS: atom_id res chain seq x y z
N MET A 1 -18.76 1.85 4.35
CA MET A 1 -17.55 2.51 4.87
C MET A 1 -16.65 1.42 5.42
N LEU A 2 -15.37 1.42 5.04
CA LEU A 2 -14.39 0.48 5.57
C LEU A 2 -14.22 0.78 7.07
N LYS A 3 -14.17 -0.26 7.90
CA LYS A 3 -13.92 -0.12 9.33
C LYS A 3 -12.75 -1.01 9.70
N CYS A 4 -11.87 -0.49 10.53
CA CYS A 4 -10.80 -1.25 11.14
C CYS A 4 -11.10 -1.55 12.61
N VAL A 5 -10.43 -2.56 13.14
CA VAL A 5 -10.52 -2.93 14.56
C VAL A 5 -10.12 -1.69 15.39
N PRO A 6 -10.94 -1.20 16.34
CA PRO A 6 -10.73 0.13 16.96
C PRO A 6 -9.36 0.35 17.61
N LYS A 7 -8.69 -0.71 18.08
CA LYS A 7 -7.36 -0.63 18.72
C LYS A 7 -6.19 -0.73 17.75
N SER A 8 -6.47 -1.01 16.48
CA SER A 8 -5.44 -1.11 15.42
C SER A 8 -5.24 0.19 14.66
N VAL A 9 -6.21 1.13 14.72
CA VAL A 9 -6.13 2.39 13.99
C VAL A 9 -5.15 3.33 14.67
N LEU A 10 -4.21 3.87 13.89
CA LEU A 10 -3.13 4.73 14.34
C LEU A 10 -3.54 6.21 14.22
N PRO A 11 -3.01 7.11 15.08
CA PRO A 11 -3.23 8.55 14.94
C PRO A 11 -2.66 9.05 13.62
N ILE A 12 -3.30 10.04 13.00
CA ILE A 12 -2.84 10.63 11.74
C ILE A 12 -1.77 11.69 12.02
N ASP A 13 -0.63 11.61 11.32
CA ASP A 13 0.29 12.75 11.17
C ASP A 13 -0.07 13.52 9.88
N GLN A 14 -0.75 14.66 10.04
CA GLN A 14 -1.18 15.48 8.91
C GLN A 14 0.01 16.06 8.11
N ARG A 15 1.16 16.29 8.76
CA ARG A 15 2.37 16.80 8.09
C ARG A 15 2.84 15.83 7.01
N VAL A 16 2.76 14.53 7.28
CA VAL A 16 3.14 13.48 6.32
C VAL A 16 2.16 13.46 5.14
N ILE A 17 0.85 13.54 5.38
CA ILE A 17 -0.14 13.64 4.30
C ILE A 17 0.13 14.86 3.43
N ASP A 18 0.35 16.02 4.04
CA ASP A 18 0.61 17.27 3.33
C ASP A 18 1.91 17.20 2.51
N PHE A 19 2.94 16.49 3.00
CA PHE A 19 4.17 16.21 2.27
C PHE A 19 3.93 15.32 1.05
N LEU A 20 3.17 14.22 1.19
CA LEU A 20 2.85 13.31 0.10
C LEU A 20 2.09 14.00 -1.05
N LEU A 21 1.25 14.99 -0.72
CA LEU A 21 0.49 15.79 -1.69
C LEU A 21 1.34 16.82 -2.44
N GLN A 22 2.50 17.21 -1.91
CA GLN A 22 3.34 18.25 -2.51
C GLN A 22 4.25 17.71 -3.62
N SER A 23 4.53 18.55 -4.61
CA SER A 23 5.43 18.21 -5.72
C SER A 23 6.89 17.99 -5.30
N ILE A 24 7.28 18.52 -4.13
CA ILE A 24 8.60 18.28 -3.55
C ILE A 24 8.70 16.93 -2.81
N GLY A 25 7.56 16.31 -2.51
CA GLY A 25 7.47 14.94 -2.02
C GLY A 25 7.23 14.00 -3.19
N PHE A 26 6.00 13.49 -3.31
CA PHE A 26 5.62 12.51 -4.33
C PHE A 26 4.50 13.00 -5.27
N SER A 27 3.92 14.17 -5.00
CA SER A 27 2.79 14.72 -5.78
C SER A 27 1.59 13.76 -5.91
N LEU A 28 1.33 12.95 -4.88
CA LEU A 28 0.25 11.97 -4.92
C LEU A 28 -1.11 12.66 -5.01
N SER A 29 -2.00 12.08 -5.81
CA SER A 29 -3.41 12.38 -5.85
C SER A 29 -4.15 11.29 -5.08
N PHE A 30 -4.86 11.65 -4.00
CA PHE A 30 -5.67 10.70 -3.24
C PHE A 30 -7.15 10.79 -3.63
N ASP A 31 -7.84 9.64 -3.61
CA ASP A 31 -9.30 9.61 -3.73
C ASP A 31 -9.94 10.34 -2.52
N PRO A 32 -10.87 11.30 -2.73
CA PRO A 32 -11.49 12.03 -1.62
C PRO A 32 -12.23 11.15 -0.62
N ASP A 33 -12.85 10.05 -1.08
CA ASP A 33 -13.53 9.11 -0.19
C ASP A 33 -12.52 8.32 0.66
N TYR A 34 -11.32 8.08 0.12
CA TYR A 34 -10.23 7.47 0.87
C TYR A 34 -9.69 8.43 1.94
N LEU A 35 -9.41 9.69 1.58
CA LEU A 35 -8.97 10.72 2.55
C LEU A 35 -9.98 10.89 3.69
N ALA A 36 -11.28 10.92 3.37
CA ALA A 36 -12.33 11.02 4.37
C ALA A 36 -12.41 9.79 5.30
N ALA A 37 -11.96 8.62 4.83
CA ALA A 37 -11.93 7.39 5.60
C ALA A 37 -10.67 7.22 6.47
N LEU A 38 -9.58 7.96 6.19
CA LEU A 38 -8.31 7.82 6.90
C LEU A 38 -8.43 7.76 8.43
N PRO A 39 -9.23 8.61 9.11
CA PRO A 39 -9.36 8.56 10.56
C PRO A 39 -9.85 7.21 11.12
N ASP A 40 -10.51 6.40 10.31
CA ASP A 40 -11.08 5.11 10.70
C ASP A 40 -10.24 3.91 10.24
N ILE A 41 -9.22 4.13 9.39
CA ILE A 41 -8.52 3.04 8.69
C ILE A 41 -7.00 3.12 8.77
N HIS A 42 -6.42 4.29 9.08
CA HIS A 42 -4.98 4.54 9.08
C HIS A 42 -4.18 3.50 9.88
N GLY A 43 -3.29 2.74 9.23
CA GLY A 43 -2.48 1.69 9.85
C GLY A 43 -3.25 0.48 10.40
N GLY A 44 -4.58 0.45 10.23
CA GLY A 44 -5.46 -0.46 10.93
C GLY A 44 -5.66 -1.81 10.25
N THR A 45 -6.21 -2.77 10.99
CA THR A 45 -6.64 -4.07 10.47
C THR A 45 -8.13 -4.04 10.14
N PRO A 46 -8.56 -4.28 8.89
CA PRO A 46 -9.98 -4.23 8.53
C PRO A 46 -10.85 -5.27 9.24
N GLU A 47 -12.06 -4.88 9.66
CA GLU A 47 -13.07 -5.81 10.19
C GLU A 47 -13.66 -6.70 9.09
N ASN A 48 -13.88 -6.12 7.91
CA ASN A 48 -14.29 -6.80 6.70
C ASN A 48 -13.11 -6.89 5.75
N ALA A 49 -12.28 -7.92 5.93
CA ALA A 49 -10.99 -8.03 5.25
C ALA A 49 -11.04 -8.79 3.91
N TYR A 50 -12.14 -9.47 3.58
CA TYR A 50 -12.19 -10.34 2.41
C TYR A 50 -12.88 -9.69 1.21
N PHE A 51 -12.38 -9.96 0.01
CA PHE A 51 -13.03 -9.61 -1.26
C PHE A 51 -12.75 -10.69 -2.30
N THR A 52 -13.52 -10.70 -3.39
CA THR A 52 -13.28 -11.58 -4.54
C THR A 52 -12.78 -10.76 -5.72
N THR A 53 -11.70 -11.18 -6.35
CA THR A 53 -11.23 -10.60 -7.62
C THR A 53 -12.21 -10.89 -8.76
N PRO A 54 -12.13 -10.17 -9.90
CA PRO A 54 -12.92 -10.49 -11.09
C PRO A 54 -12.70 -11.93 -11.60
N SER A 55 -11.51 -12.47 -11.37
CA SER A 55 -11.12 -13.85 -11.68
C SER A 55 -11.70 -14.91 -10.71
N GLY A 56 -12.43 -14.49 -9.67
CA GLY A 56 -13.07 -15.40 -8.71
C GLY A 56 -12.19 -15.81 -7.53
N VAL A 57 -10.98 -15.24 -7.40
CA VAL A 57 -10.05 -15.54 -6.31
C VAL A 57 -10.42 -14.75 -5.06
N VAL A 58 -10.53 -15.43 -3.93
CA VAL A 58 -10.75 -14.76 -2.64
C VAL A 58 -9.42 -14.25 -2.10
N ARG A 59 -9.38 -12.96 -1.75
CA ARG A 59 -8.24 -12.28 -1.16
C ARG A 59 -8.60 -11.77 0.23
N ARG A 60 -7.57 -11.55 1.06
CA ARG A 60 -7.71 -11.03 2.42
C ARG A 60 -6.73 -9.88 2.64
N ILE A 61 -7.22 -8.78 3.16
CA ILE A 61 -6.41 -7.64 3.60
C ILE A 61 -5.76 -7.97 4.95
N GLY A 62 -4.45 -7.73 5.07
CA GLY A 62 -3.69 -7.78 6.32
C GLY A 62 -3.89 -6.51 7.12
N TRP A 63 -3.32 -5.42 6.62
CA TRP A 63 -3.33 -4.12 7.27
C TRP A 63 -3.42 -3.01 6.22
N MET A 64 -3.96 -1.87 6.64
CA MET A 64 -3.97 -0.64 5.87
C MET A 64 -2.63 0.08 6.06
N VAL A 65 -2.12 0.76 5.04
CA VAL A 65 -0.84 1.48 5.13
C VAL A 65 -0.92 2.63 6.13
N SER A 66 0.23 3.01 6.68
CA SER A 66 0.38 4.17 7.55
C SER A 66 0.87 5.42 6.79
N PHE A 67 0.70 6.56 7.44
CA PHE A 67 1.12 7.91 7.08
C PHE A 67 2.01 8.43 8.20
N PHE A 68 3.15 7.75 8.37
CA PHE A 68 4.20 8.15 9.30
C PHE A 68 5.53 8.27 8.57
N ASP A 69 6.42 9.08 9.12
CA ASP A 69 7.83 9.18 8.77
C ASP A 69 8.67 9.09 10.07
N HIS A 70 9.99 9.20 9.95
CA HIS A 70 10.90 9.12 11.10
C HIS A 70 10.76 10.29 12.11
N GLU A 71 10.04 11.35 11.76
CA GLU A 71 9.76 12.49 12.65
C GLU A 71 8.41 12.37 13.37
N SER A 72 7.62 11.36 13.02
CA SER A 72 6.27 11.17 13.56
C SER A 72 6.29 10.73 15.03
N GLU A 73 5.34 11.23 15.83
CA GLU A 73 5.11 10.75 17.19
C GLU A 73 4.32 9.44 17.19
N LEU A 74 5.01 8.32 17.41
CA LEU A 74 4.39 6.99 17.33
C LEU A 74 3.78 6.54 18.67
N PRO A 75 2.61 5.84 18.63
CA PRO A 75 2.06 5.20 19.82
C PRO A 75 2.99 4.11 20.38
N VAL A 76 3.05 3.98 21.70
CA VAL A 76 3.73 2.83 22.35
C VAL A 76 2.88 1.56 22.27
N PRO A 77 3.49 0.35 22.29
CA PRO A 77 4.94 0.10 22.30
C PRO A 77 5.60 0.34 20.94
N PHE A 78 6.92 0.46 20.95
CA PHE A 78 7.73 0.38 19.74
C PHE A 78 7.59 -1.01 19.11
N GLU A 79 7.44 -1.06 17.80
CA GLU A 79 7.34 -2.29 17.02
C GLU A 79 8.53 -2.35 16.06
N SER A 80 9.53 -3.20 16.32
CA SER A 80 10.72 -3.27 15.45
C SER A 80 10.35 -3.58 14.00
N ALA A 81 10.95 -2.84 13.07
CA ALA A 81 10.85 -3.12 11.65
C ALA A 81 11.53 -4.45 11.30
N PHE A 82 11.14 -5.02 10.15
CA PHE A 82 11.54 -6.37 9.78
C PHE A 82 13.03 -6.50 9.44
N TYR A 83 13.60 -5.49 8.76
CA TYR A 83 15.01 -5.49 8.36
C TYR A 83 15.89 -4.50 9.14
N ASP A 84 15.33 -3.37 9.59
CA ASP A 84 16.03 -2.40 10.44
C ASP A 84 15.39 -2.36 11.83
N PHE A 85 15.86 -3.23 12.74
CA PHE A 85 15.27 -3.38 14.07
C PHE A 85 15.37 -2.12 14.96
N GLU A 86 16.17 -1.13 14.55
CA GLU A 86 16.26 0.18 15.22
C GLU A 86 15.10 1.12 14.81
N ASN A 87 14.43 0.84 13.70
CA ASN A 87 13.26 1.57 13.22
C ASN A 87 11.95 0.91 13.65
N ASP A 88 10.90 1.72 13.70
CA ASP A 88 9.54 1.23 13.95
C ASP A 88 8.89 0.77 12.63
N CYS A 89 8.29 -0.42 12.62
CA CYS A 89 7.67 -1.02 11.44
C CYS A 89 6.53 -0.16 10.87
N ARG A 90 5.87 0.64 11.72
CA ARG A 90 4.80 1.55 11.28
C ARG A 90 5.34 2.74 10.50
N VAL A 91 6.64 3.00 10.55
CA VAL A 91 7.34 3.97 9.70
C VAL A 91 8.01 3.24 8.55
N ASP A 92 8.81 2.22 8.83
CA ASP A 92 9.71 1.67 7.82
C ASP A 92 9.03 0.64 6.92
N ASP A 93 8.27 -0.32 7.47
CA ASP A 93 7.70 -1.43 6.70
C ASP A 93 6.33 -1.14 6.08
N ARG A 94 5.58 -0.20 6.67
CA ARG A 94 4.14 -0.07 6.45
C ARG A 94 3.69 1.32 5.98
N SER A 95 4.59 2.31 5.93
CA SER A 95 4.23 3.70 5.65
C SER A 95 4.40 4.08 4.19
N ILE A 96 3.50 4.90 3.65
CA ILE A 96 3.61 5.35 2.25
C ILE A 96 4.97 6.02 1.96
N PRO A 97 5.49 6.96 2.78
CA PRO A 97 6.79 7.57 2.50
C PRO A 97 7.92 6.55 2.34
N ALA A 98 8.02 5.56 3.24
CA ALA A 98 9.06 4.55 3.17
C ALA A 98 8.85 3.59 1.99
N LEU A 99 7.60 3.23 1.70
CA LEU A 99 7.27 2.34 0.59
C LEU A 99 7.53 2.95 -0.78
N LEU A 100 7.37 4.26 -0.92
CA LEU A 100 7.59 4.94 -2.20
C LEU A 100 9.06 5.30 -2.41
N ASN A 101 9.81 5.63 -1.35
CA ASN A 101 11.21 6.07 -1.43
C ASN A 101 12.23 4.92 -1.58
N ASP A 102 11.77 3.68 -1.72
CA ASP A 102 12.62 2.50 -1.75
C ASP A 102 13.03 2.20 -3.21
N GLU A 103 14.33 2.00 -3.43
CA GLU A 103 14.99 2.11 -4.75
C GLU A 103 14.43 1.12 -5.78
N VAL A 104 14.06 -0.08 -5.33
CA VAL A 104 13.53 -1.14 -6.19
C VAL A 104 12.19 -1.60 -5.65
N THR A 105 11.14 -0.83 -5.96
CA THR A 105 9.76 -1.17 -5.59
C THR A 105 8.80 -1.16 -6.77
N PRO A 106 7.71 -1.93 -6.70
CA PRO A 106 6.67 -1.90 -7.74
C PRO A 106 5.89 -0.57 -7.80
N TYR A 107 6.16 0.37 -6.89
CA TYR A 107 5.43 1.63 -6.75
C TYR A 107 6.12 2.80 -7.44
N LEU A 108 7.45 2.75 -7.60
CA LEU A 108 8.26 3.68 -8.39
C LEU A 108 7.95 5.13 -8.07
N ASP A 109 8.20 5.54 -6.82
CA ASP A 109 7.89 6.86 -6.27
C ASP A 109 6.41 7.29 -6.40
N GLY A 110 5.51 6.34 -6.63
CA GLY A 110 4.09 6.63 -6.82
C GLY A 110 3.75 7.22 -8.20
N GLN A 111 4.60 7.04 -9.22
CA GLN A 111 4.38 7.61 -10.56
C GLN A 111 3.01 7.30 -11.17
N ARG A 112 2.52 6.07 -10.99
CA ARG A 112 1.18 5.67 -11.42
C ARG A 112 0.39 5.00 -10.31
N ILE A 113 1.02 4.13 -9.53
CA ILE A 113 0.34 3.41 -8.45
C ILE A 113 0.98 3.69 -7.09
N PHE A 114 0.18 3.72 -6.03
CA PHE A 114 0.69 3.72 -4.67
C PHE A 114 -0.17 2.82 -3.77
N PRO A 115 0.44 2.10 -2.80
CA PRO A 115 -0.28 1.16 -1.98
C PRO A 115 -1.15 1.88 -0.93
N PHE A 116 -2.30 1.28 -0.62
CA PHE A 116 -3.13 1.68 0.52
C PHE A 116 -3.46 0.53 1.50
N ALA A 117 -3.19 -0.72 1.11
CA ALA A 117 -3.30 -1.87 2.01
C ALA A 117 -2.43 -3.04 1.57
N ALA A 118 -1.97 -3.83 2.52
CA ALA A 118 -1.23 -5.07 2.27
C ALA A 118 -2.17 -6.28 2.26
N LEU A 119 -1.88 -7.28 1.42
CA LEU A 119 -2.67 -8.49 1.29
C LEU A 119 -1.95 -9.70 1.89
N TYR A 120 -2.73 -10.65 2.42
CA TYR A 120 -2.20 -11.96 2.77
C TYR A 120 -1.67 -12.66 1.51
N THR A 121 -0.41 -13.11 1.58
CA THR A 121 0.25 -13.84 0.50
C THR A 121 0.61 -15.23 1.01
N ASN A 122 0.24 -16.27 0.26
CA ASN A 122 0.48 -17.68 0.63
C ASN A 122 -0.05 -18.09 2.02
N GLY A 123 -1.12 -17.43 2.49
CA GLY A 123 -1.75 -17.72 3.78
C GLY A 123 -1.16 -16.98 4.98
N GLU A 124 -0.08 -16.22 4.78
CA GLU A 124 0.60 -15.45 5.82
C GLU A 124 0.26 -13.97 5.72
N GLU A 125 0.22 -13.30 6.88
CA GLU A 125 0.10 -11.84 6.94
C GLU A 125 1.44 -11.20 6.55
N PRO A 126 1.44 -10.17 5.67
CA PRO A 126 2.70 -9.57 5.23
C PRO A 126 3.36 -8.79 6.37
N LEU A 127 4.66 -9.01 6.58
CA LEU A 127 5.44 -8.28 7.57
C LEU A 127 5.77 -6.86 7.09
N SER A 128 6.02 -6.72 5.79
CA SER A 128 6.43 -5.50 5.12
C SER A 128 5.89 -5.46 3.69
N LEU A 129 5.69 -4.25 3.16
CA LEU A 129 5.51 -4.03 1.71
C LEU A 129 6.81 -3.50 1.06
N ARG A 130 7.87 -3.27 1.84
CA ARG A 130 9.19 -2.88 1.31
C ARG A 130 9.96 -4.08 0.76
N LEU A 131 10.88 -3.77 -0.14
CA LEU A 131 11.75 -4.74 -0.80
C LEU A 131 13.19 -4.51 -0.36
N TYR A 132 13.57 -5.13 0.75
CA TYR A 132 14.93 -4.98 1.27
C TYR A 132 15.95 -5.91 0.62
N SER A 133 15.50 -7.02 0.01
CA SER A 133 16.37 -7.94 -0.73
C SER A 133 15.60 -8.72 -1.78
N LEU A 134 16.28 -9.15 -2.84
CA LEU A 134 15.70 -10.03 -3.87
C LEU A 134 15.26 -11.40 -3.32
N ASP A 135 15.75 -11.76 -2.14
CA ASP A 135 15.39 -13.00 -1.42
C ASP A 135 14.17 -12.82 -0.50
N SER A 136 13.68 -11.59 -0.33
CA SER A 136 12.44 -11.31 0.39
C SER A 136 11.24 -11.71 -0.48
N TYR A 137 10.17 -12.23 0.14
CA TYR A 137 8.93 -12.53 -0.58
C TYR A 137 8.10 -11.24 -0.66
N PRO A 138 8.06 -10.53 -1.81
CA PRO A 138 7.30 -9.31 -1.92
C PRO A 138 5.81 -9.62 -1.78
N ALA A 139 5.17 -8.95 -0.82
CA ALA A 139 3.77 -9.13 -0.55
C ALA A 139 2.90 -8.44 -1.60
N ASP A 140 1.71 -8.99 -1.84
CA ASP A 140 0.72 -8.35 -2.70
C ASP A 140 0.12 -7.14 -1.96
N SER A 141 -0.25 -6.10 -2.69
CA SER A 141 -0.88 -4.91 -2.13
C SER A 141 -2.10 -4.48 -2.93
N LEU A 142 -3.01 -3.76 -2.27
CA LEU A 142 -4.01 -2.95 -2.95
C LEU A 142 -3.43 -1.56 -3.18
N CYS A 143 -3.52 -1.08 -4.41
CA CYS A 143 -3.00 0.21 -4.81
C CYS A 143 -4.10 1.06 -5.46
N PHE A 144 -3.93 2.37 -5.39
CA PHE A 144 -4.65 3.29 -6.27
C PHE A 144 -3.92 3.40 -7.61
N ASP A 145 -4.62 3.36 -8.73
CA ASP A 145 -4.08 3.70 -10.05
C ASP A 145 -4.49 5.14 -10.43
N GLN A 146 -3.50 6.03 -10.37
CA GLN A 146 -3.64 7.46 -10.61
C GLN A 146 -3.86 7.82 -12.08
N SER A 147 -3.74 6.85 -13.01
CA SER A 147 -4.03 7.08 -14.43
C SER A 147 -5.53 7.22 -14.74
N THR A 148 -6.40 7.02 -13.74
CA THR A 148 -7.86 7.05 -13.87
C THR A 148 -8.49 8.14 -13.00
N THR A 149 -9.74 8.52 -13.23
CA THR A 149 -10.46 9.47 -12.36
C THR A 149 -11.94 9.06 -12.24
N PRO A 150 -12.44 8.68 -11.05
CA PRO A 150 -11.70 8.50 -9.79
C PRO A 150 -10.59 7.45 -9.92
N HIS A 151 -9.60 7.44 -9.02
CA HIS A 151 -8.53 6.44 -9.05
C HIS A 151 -9.13 5.06 -8.82
N SER A 152 -8.90 4.15 -9.77
CA SER A 152 -9.28 2.75 -9.63
C SER A 152 -8.45 2.07 -8.56
N VAL A 153 -8.99 0.99 -8.02
CA VAL A 153 -8.30 0.10 -7.08
C VAL A 153 -7.80 -1.09 -7.87
N VAL A 154 -6.50 -1.35 -7.78
CA VAL A 154 -5.84 -2.50 -8.40
C VAL A 154 -5.17 -3.36 -7.33
N ILE A 155 -5.06 -4.66 -7.56
CA ILE A 155 -4.04 -5.48 -6.89
C ILE A 155 -2.73 -5.23 -7.61
N CYS A 156 -1.66 -4.97 -6.86
CA CYS A 156 -0.29 -5.08 -7.30
C CYS A 156 0.24 -6.44 -6.84
N ASN A 157 0.65 -7.28 -7.79
CA ASN A 157 1.34 -8.52 -7.48
C ASN A 157 2.79 -8.21 -7.11
N GLY A 158 3.17 -8.45 -5.85
CA GLY A 158 4.46 -8.02 -5.33
C GLY A 158 5.64 -8.62 -6.11
N GLU A 159 5.57 -9.92 -6.40
CA GLU A 159 6.63 -10.67 -7.09
C GLU A 159 6.85 -10.15 -8.53
N ARG A 160 5.79 -10.10 -9.33
CA ARG A 160 5.87 -9.60 -10.70
C ARG A 160 6.23 -8.11 -10.76
N GLY A 161 5.71 -7.32 -9.82
CA GLY A 161 6.01 -5.91 -9.73
C GLY A 161 7.48 -5.66 -9.39
N THR A 162 8.07 -6.48 -8.52
CA THR A 162 9.52 -6.45 -8.23
C THR A 162 10.34 -6.74 -9.47
N TYR A 163 10.02 -7.81 -10.20
CA TYR A 163 10.73 -8.13 -11.44
C TYR A 163 10.62 -7.02 -12.49
N GLU A 164 9.46 -6.37 -12.56
CA GLU A 164 9.27 -5.24 -13.46
C GLU A 164 10.05 -4.00 -13.02
N ALA A 165 10.14 -3.72 -11.71
CA ALA A 165 10.95 -2.64 -11.16
C ALA A 165 12.45 -2.85 -11.47
N ILE A 166 12.96 -4.06 -11.25
CA ILE A 166 14.35 -4.43 -11.59
C ILE A 166 14.59 -4.27 -13.09
N ARG A 167 13.67 -4.80 -13.92
CA ARG A 167 13.77 -4.69 -15.38
C ARG A 167 13.83 -3.23 -15.82
N TRP A 168 13.06 -2.35 -15.18
CA TRP A 168 13.04 -0.93 -15.48
C TRP A 168 14.30 -0.20 -15.02
N ASP A 169 14.86 -0.55 -13.86
CA ASP A 169 16.12 0.00 -13.34
C ASP A 169 17.33 -0.41 -14.21
N GLU A 170 17.36 -1.67 -14.67
CA GLU A 170 18.48 -2.21 -15.46
C GLU A 170 18.42 -1.81 -16.96
N ASP A 171 17.23 -1.56 -17.51
CA ASP A 171 17.03 -1.28 -18.94
C ASP A 171 16.78 0.21 -19.20
N LEU A 172 17.89 0.94 -19.40
CA LEU A 172 17.91 2.40 -19.64
C LEU A 172 17.11 2.85 -20.88
N ASP A 173 16.70 1.94 -21.76
CA ASP A 173 15.91 2.25 -22.95
C ASP A 173 14.39 2.22 -22.70
N LEU A 174 13.94 1.80 -21.51
CA LEU A 174 12.51 1.76 -21.16
C LEU A 174 12.02 3.12 -20.64
N GLU A 175 11.19 3.79 -21.44
CA GLU A 175 10.54 5.04 -21.02
C GLU A 175 9.55 4.82 -19.86
N THR A 176 8.88 3.67 -19.79
CA THR A 176 7.90 3.37 -18.74
C THR A 176 7.84 1.88 -18.36
N PRO A 177 7.57 1.57 -17.09
CA PRO A 177 7.24 0.22 -16.62
C PRO A 177 5.92 -0.30 -17.21
N ASN A 178 5.82 -1.60 -17.44
CA ASN A 178 4.61 -2.26 -17.89
C ASN A 178 3.72 -2.68 -16.72
N TYR A 179 2.95 -1.71 -16.20
CA TYR A 179 2.00 -1.91 -15.10
C TYR A 179 1.00 -3.05 -15.33
N GLU A 180 0.62 -3.34 -16.58
CA GLU A 180 -0.36 -4.39 -16.90
C GLU A 180 0.17 -5.81 -16.63
N ASN A 181 1.50 -5.98 -16.53
CA ASN A 181 2.10 -7.29 -16.23
C ASN A 181 1.93 -7.71 -14.77
N TYR A 182 1.76 -6.75 -13.87
CA TYR A 182 1.78 -6.98 -12.42
C TYR A 182 0.60 -6.35 -11.68
N THR A 183 -0.33 -5.69 -12.37
CA THR A 183 -1.56 -5.17 -11.78
C THR A 183 -2.81 -5.89 -12.28
N GLU A 184 -3.82 -6.01 -11.42
CA GLU A 184 -5.16 -6.53 -11.76
C GLU A 184 -6.21 -5.53 -11.25
N SER A 185 -7.07 -5.00 -12.14
CA SER A 185 -8.14 -4.08 -11.74
C SER A 185 -9.20 -4.78 -10.88
N ILE A 186 -9.57 -4.16 -9.75
CA ILE A 186 -10.53 -4.70 -8.79
C ILE A 186 -11.81 -3.87 -8.74
N ALA A 187 -11.69 -2.55 -8.71
CA ALA A 187 -12.83 -1.63 -8.64
C ALA A 187 -12.49 -0.31 -9.32
N GLY A 188 -13.49 0.41 -9.82
CA GLY A 188 -13.30 1.71 -10.46
C GLY A 188 -13.06 2.87 -9.49
N SER A 189 -13.23 2.66 -8.17
CA SER A 189 -13.00 3.67 -7.14
C SER A 189 -12.81 3.05 -5.76
N PHE A 190 -12.30 3.84 -4.79
CA PHE A 190 -12.27 3.42 -3.39
C PHE A 190 -13.68 3.06 -2.86
N ARG A 191 -14.66 3.91 -3.18
CA ARG A 191 -16.05 3.71 -2.74
C ARG A 191 -16.61 2.39 -3.22
N GLU A 192 -16.42 2.06 -4.50
CA GLU A 192 -16.86 0.80 -5.07
C GLU A 192 -16.15 -0.38 -4.41
N PHE A 193 -14.83 -0.30 -4.25
CA PHE A 193 -14.04 -1.34 -3.57
C PHE A 193 -14.58 -1.65 -2.17
N VAL A 194 -14.87 -0.62 -1.36
CA VAL A 194 -15.39 -0.79 0.00
C VAL A 194 -16.71 -1.56 0.03
N THR A 195 -17.53 -1.50 -1.02
CA THR A 195 -18.79 -2.27 -1.09
C THR A 195 -18.58 -3.77 -1.36
N MET A 196 -17.40 -4.15 -1.84
CA MET A 196 -17.04 -5.55 -2.12
C MET A 196 -16.56 -6.30 -0.88
N LEU A 197 -16.25 -5.59 0.22
CA LEU A 197 -15.65 -6.16 1.42
C LEU A 197 -16.66 -6.97 2.24
N ARG A 198 -16.19 -8.12 2.75
CA ARG A 198 -16.96 -9.03 3.61
C ARG A 198 -16.14 -9.59 4.77
N ALA A 199 -16.82 -10.00 5.83
CA ALA A 199 -16.21 -10.53 7.05
C ALA A 199 -15.65 -11.95 6.90
N LYS A 200 -16.07 -12.71 5.88
CA LYS A 200 -15.71 -14.11 5.66
C LYS A 200 -15.48 -14.39 4.17
N PRO A 201 -14.65 -15.39 3.81
CA PRO A 201 -14.46 -15.85 2.44
C PRO A 201 -15.76 -16.16 1.71
#